data_AF-A0A0F5ZQC5-F1
#
_entry.id   AF-A0A0F5ZQC5-F1
#
_cell.length_a   1.000
_cell.length_b   1.000
_cell.length_c   1.000
_cell.angle_alpha   90.00
_cell.angle_beta   90.00
_cell.angle_gamma   90.00
#
_symmetry.space_group_name_H-M   'P 1'
#
loop_
_entity.id
_entity.type
_entity.pdbx_description
1 polymer ?
#
loop_
_entity_poly.entity_id
_entity_poly.type
_entity_poly.pdbx_seq_one_letter_code
_entity_poly.pdbx_strand_id
1 'polypeptide(L)'
;MALAMTLMSPCLFAAETITLNSAEVSPRIVGGVDANPAEWKFYTQIVNSNSNRSFCGASYIGKGFVLTAAHCVDTDAPNHIAVKIGGYRYNGTDGVRVNVSEIYIHPNFNTRNLANDIALLKLASVPAGLTPVEIAEGSLYQYVSDGDLLTVAGLGRTSEGGSSPTVLQEVDVPLVSDATCRQAGGSYTSVGGVSFCAGVPQGGIDSCQGDSGGPIVVNRSGVTTQLGIVSWGVGCARPDKYGVYSDIAALREFVDGVVYGGIDKVSLSYAENQVLADFIAGEPKLHTFTIRNTGFAPFTIDRLSVSGSGVATSPVITNDRCLQTTLQGNESCQVGIEFGAKEVGIAKATLTFEIDQTTTVYKANVSATAKPAIGYCSTDWQETAVYLPGDTVTWNGKLWRAKWWTQGEHPSTSGQWGVWEEVGIADCGPVNPVEPPVQPPVEPEPPVTPEPPTGSDSYVAGTSYSAGDIVTNGGSTYECKSWPYNLWCGSAPSAYEPGVGTNWQDAWILR
;
A
#
# COMPACT_ATOMS: atom_id res chain seq x y z
N MET A 1 18.00 22.45 -105.43
CA MET A 1 17.99 21.06 -104.95
C MET A 1 18.52 21.10 -103.52
N ALA A 2 17.62 21.30 -102.56
CA ALA A 2 17.93 21.60 -101.17
C ALA A 2 17.83 20.33 -100.33
N LEU A 3 18.93 19.96 -99.67
CA LEU A 3 19.05 18.79 -98.82
C LEU A 3 18.67 19.20 -97.38
N ALA A 4 17.57 18.64 -96.88
CA ALA A 4 17.11 18.84 -95.51
C ALA A 4 17.99 18.04 -94.54
N MET A 5 18.61 18.71 -93.57
CA MET A 5 19.43 18.11 -92.53
C MET A 5 18.64 18.17 -91.22
N THR A 6 18.09 17.04 -90.81
CA THR A 6 17.33 16.86 -89.56
C THR A 6 18.31 16.73 -88.39
N LEU A 7 18.35 17.74 -87.51
CA LEU A 7 19.09 17.70 -86.25
C LEU A 7 18.21 17.05 -85.17
N MET A 8 18.64 15.90 -84.64
CA MET A 8 18.08 15.31 -83.43
C MET A 8 18.51 16.13 -82.21
N SER A 9 17.53 16.65 -81.46
CA SER A 9 17.73 17.34 -80.19
C SER A 9 17.74 16.32 -79.05
N PRO A 10 18.74 16.31 -78.15
CA PRO A 10 18.75 15.43 -76.99
C PRO A 10 17.78 15.92 -75.91
N CYS A 11 16.87 15.05 -75.49
CA CYS A 11 16.01 15.23 -74.34
C CYS A 11 16.86 15.26 -73.05
N LEU A 12 17.04 16.45 -72.46
CA LEU A 12 17.53 16.62 -71.10
C LEU A 12 16.35 16.44 -70.14
N PHE A 13 16.32 15.33 -69.40
CA PHE A 13 15.47 15.20 -68.22
C PHE A 13 16.01 16.15 -67.14
N ALA A 14 15.25 17.20 -66.83
CA ALA A 14 15.48 17.99 -65.63
C ALA A 14 15.11 17.12 -64.43
N ALA A 15 16.11 16.73 -63.63
CA ALA A 15 15.86 16.20 -62.30
C ALA A 15 15.42 17.37 -61.42
N GLU A 16 14.13 17.45 -61.10
CA GLU A 16 13.65 18.31 -60.02
C GLU A 16 14.27 17.80 -58.72
N THR A 17 15.19 18.59 -58.19
CA THR A 17 15.71 18.40 -56.84
C THR A 17 14.61 18.84 -55.88
N ILE A 18 13.91 17.87 -55.29
CA ILE A 18 13.06 18.10 -54.12
C ILE A 18 14.00 18.60 -53.01
N THR A 19 14.01 19.90 -52.81
CA THR A 19 14.58 20.52 -51.61
C THR A 19 13.64 20.16 -50.46
N LEU A 20 14.00 19.11 -49.72
CA LEU A 20 13.46 18.88 -48.39
C LEU A 20 13.83 20.10 -47.56
N ASN A 21 12.84 20.97 -47.33
CA ASN A 21 12.93 22.00 -46.31
C ASN A 21 13.27 21.27 -45.01
N SER A 22 14.50 21.44 -44.54
CA SER A 22 14.90 21.05 -43.20
C SER A 22 14.06 21.89 -42.25
N ALA A 23 12.93 21.34 -41.79
CA ALA A 23 12.22 21.90 -40.65
C ALA A 23 13.25 21.97 -39.53
N GLU A 24 13.62 23.19 -39.14
CA GLU A 24 14.58 23.41 -38.08
C GLU A 24 14.08 22.74 -36.80
N VAL A 25 14.75 21.65 -36.42
CA VAL A 25 14.50 20.95 -35.17
C VAL A 25 15.07 21.81 -34.04
N SER A 26 14.23 22.67 -33.47
CA SER A 26 14.52 23.33 -32.19
C SER A 26 14.03 22.43 -31.05
N PRO A 27 14.85 22.13 -30.02
CA PRO A 27 14.48 21.17 -28.98
C PRO A 27 13.67 21.83 -27.84
N ARG A 28 12.72 21.03 -27.32
CA ARG A 28 11.52 21.36 -26.51
C ARG A 28 11.25 20.24 -25.49
N ILE A 29 10.34 20.36 -24.50
CA ILE A 29 9.73 19.20 -23.76
C ILE A 29 9.73 18.00 -24.71
N VAL A 30 10.14 16.78 -24.33
CA VAL A 30 10.48 15.75 -25.34
C VAL A 30 9.32 15.63 -26.36
N GLY A 31 9.56 15.99 -27.62
CA GLY A 31 8.56 16.04 -28.70
C GLY A 31 7.45 17.11 -28.64
N GLY A 32 7.56 18.14 -27.79
CA GLY A 32 6.62 19.26 -27.62
C GLY A 32 6.78 20.41 -28.64
N VAL A 33 6.08 21.53 -28.41
CA VAL A 33 6.08 22.79 -29.22
C VAL A 33 6.21 24.03 -28.32
N ASP A 34 6.41 25.23 -28.91
CA ASP A 34 6.54 26.47 -28.13
C ASP A 34 5.15 26.79 -27.61
N ALA A 35 5.02 26.92 -26.29
CA ALA A 35 3.75 27.26 -25.69
C ALA A 35 3.37 28.70 -26.05
N ASN A 36 2.10 28.91 -26.38
CA ASN A 36 1.57 30.26 -26.55
C ASN A 36 1.45 30.95 -25.18
N PRO A 37 2.21 32.03 -24.89
CA PRO A 37 2.17 32.67 -23.56
C PRO A 37 0.79 33.21 -23.18
N ALA A 38 -0.08 33.47 -24.17
CA ALA A 38 -1.44 33.92 -23.93
C ALA A 38 -2.35 32.85 -23.30
N GLU A 39 -2.04 31.57 -23.53
CA GLU A 39 -2.80 30.41 -23.05
C GLU A 39 -2.31 29.95 -21.67
N TRP A 40 -1.05 30.25 -21.33
CA TRP A 40 -0.38 29.84 -20.10
C TRP A 40 -0.11 30.98 -19.11
N LYS A 41 -1.00 31.98 -19.05
CA LYS A 41 -0.85 33.14 -18.14
C LYS A 41 -0.76 32.76 -16.65
N PHE A 42 -1.29 31.60 -16.30
CA PHE A 42 -1.23 31.03 -14.95
C PHE A 42 0.03 30.20 -14.70
N TYR A 43 0.78 29.80 -15.73
CA TYR A 43 2.03 29.06 -15.55
C TYR A 43 2.97 29.89 -14.70
N THR A 44 3.55 29.23 -13.70
CA THR A 44 4.33 29.89 -12.66
C THR A 44 5.68 29.20 -12.54
N GLN A 45 6.74 30.00 -12.49
CA GLN A 45 8.10 29.50 -12.24
C GLN A 45 8.41 29.63 -10.75
N ILE A 46 8.87 28.56 -10.11
CA ILE A 46 9.47 28.64 -8.78
C ILE A 46 10.96 28.93 -8.95
N VAL A 47 11.43 29.98 -8.30
CA VAL A 47 12.79 30.50 -8.39
C VAL A 47 13.35 30.77 -7.01
N ASN A 48 14.68 30.72 -6.87
CA ASN A 48 15.32 31.22 -5.65
C ASN A 48 15.09 32.73 -5.52
N SER A 49 15.01 33.24 -4.29
CA SER A 49 14.72 34.65 -3.99
C SER A 49 15.71 35.63 -4.65
N ASN A 50 16.95 35.19 -4.91
CA ASN A 50 18.02 35.96 -5.54
C ASN A 50 18.34 35.56 -7.00
N SER A 51 17.49 34.76 -7.64
CA SER A 51 17.71 34.27 -9.01
C SER A 51 16.44 34.33 -9.85
N ASN A 52 16.58 34.38 -11.18
CA ASN A 52 15.47 34.20 -12.13
C ASN A 52 15.42 32.80 -12.73
N ARG A 53 16.42 31.96 -12.43
CA ARG A 53 16.49 30.58 -12.90
C ARG A 53 15.45 29.74 -12.17
N SER A 54 14.51 29.17 -12.91
CA SER A 54 13.51 28.26 -12.36
C SER A 54 14.13 26.90 -12.06
N PHE A 55 13.69 26.31 -10.95
CA PHE A 55 14.02 24.93 -10.59
C PHE A 55 12.82 24.00 -10.65
N CYS A 56 11.60 24.54 -10.48
CA CYS A 56 10.33 23.85 -10.67
C CYS A 56 9.31 24.73 -11.38
N GLY A 57 8.30 24.09 -11.97
CA GLY A 57 7.05 24.69 -12.41
C GLY A 57 6.02 24.75 -11.29
N ALA A 58 4.95 25.49 -11.56
CA ALA A 58 3.80 25.67 -10.69
C ALA A 58 2.64 26.31 -11.48
N SER A 59 1.50 26.50 -10.83
CA SER A 59 0.35 27.21 -11.40
C SER A 59 -0.26 28.20 -10.42
N TYR A 60 -0.66 29.37 -10.90
CA TYR A 60 -1.40 30.34 -10.11
C TYR A 60 -2.88 29.96 -10.08
N ILE A 61 -3.41 29.68 -8.88
CA ILE A 61 -4.79 29.24 -8.67
C ILE A 61 -5.68 30.34 -8.07
N GLY A 62 -5.14 31.54 -7.90
CA GLY A 62 -5.88 32.70 -7.40
C GLY A 62 -5.72 32.92 -5.89
N LYS A 63 -6.33 34.00 -5.39
CA LYS A 63 -6.36 34.36 -3.95
C LYS A 63 -4.97 34.47 -3.28
N GLY A 64 -3.92 34.70 -4.09
CA GLY A 64 -2.54 34.72 -3.59
C GLY A 64 -1.96 33.33 -3.32
N PHE A 65 -2.45 32.29 -3.99
CA PHE A 65 -1.94 30.94 -3.89
C PHE A 65 -1.39 30.42 -5.22
N VAL A 66 -0.30 29.68 -5.12
CA VAL A 66 0.34 28.96 -6.22
C VAL A 66 0.40 27.48 -5.86
N LEU A 67 0.00 26.62 -6.79
CA LEU A 67 -0.04 25.16 -6.65
C LEU A 67 1.21 24.55 -7.31
N THR A 68 1.84 23.60 -6.63
CA THR A 68 3.04 22.91 -7.12
C THR A 68 3.18 21.52 -6.47
N ALA A 69 4.26 20.81 -6.79
CA ALA A 69 4.62 19.53 -6.17
C ALA A 69 5.30 19.77 -4.81
N ALA A 70 5.05 18.89 -3.85
CA ALA A 70 5.68 18.97 -2.53
C ALA A 70 7.20 18.77 -2.60
N HIS A 71 7.67 17.83 -3.41
CA HIS A 71 9.11 17.56 -3.55
C HIS A 71 9.93 18.73 -4.10
N CYS A 72 9.27 19.74 -4.68
CA CYS A 72 9.93 20.95 -5.12
C CYS A 72 10.32 21.87 -3.95
N VAL A 73 9.63 21.78 -2.81
CA VAL A 73 9.71 22.79 -1.73
C VAL A 73 9.78 22.17 -0.33
N ASP A 74 9.92 20.85 -0.22
CA ASP A 74 9.89 20.11 1.05
C ASP A 74 11.02 20.45 2.03
N THR A 75 12.11 21.00 1.50
CA THR A 75 13.30 21.40 2.23
C THR A 75 13.57 22.91 2.17
N ASP A 76 12.67 23.67 1.55
CA ASP A 76 12.80 25.12 1.38
C ASP A 76 12.18 25.91 2.54
N ALA A 77 12.76 27.08 2.80
CA ALA A 77 12.15 28.09 3.65
C ALA A 77 11.40 29.13 2.77
N PRO A 78 10.23 29.65 3.20
CA PRO A 78 9.47 30.62 2.39
C PRO A 78 10.28 31.82 1.90
N ASN A 79 11.18 32.34 2.73
CA ASN A 79 12.04 33.49 2.40
C ASN A 79 13.20 33.17 1.42
N HIS A 80 13.44 31.90 1.12
CA HIS A 80 14.46 31.46 0.14
C HIS A 80 13.90 31.37 -1.28
N ILE A 81 12.58 31.36 -1.44
CA ILE A 81 11.92 31.17 -2.74
C ILE A 81 11.01 32.35 -3.09
N ALA A 82 10.85 32.55 -4.39
CA ALA A 82 9.89 33.45 -5.00
C ALA A 82 9.23 32.74 -6.18
N VAL A 83 8.14 33.30 -6.66
CA VAL A 83 7.46 32.82 -7.87
C VAL A 83 7.51 33.88 -8.96
N LYS A 84 7.48 33.47 -10.23
CA LYS A 84 7.22 34.35 -11.39
C LYS A 84 5.99 33.84 -12.13
N ILE A 85 4.87 34.54 -12.01
CA ILE A 85 3.59 34.13 -12.58
C ILE A 85 3.41 34.74 -13.97
N GLY A 86 3.00 33.93 -14.95
CA GLY A 86 2.85 34.34 -16.36
C GLY A 86 4.18 34.63 -17.07
N GLY A 87 5.31 34.28 -16.44
CA GLY A 87 6.63 34.32 -17.07
C GLY A 87 6.84 33.06 -17.90
N TYR A 88 7.20 33.24 -19.16
CA TYR A 88 7.39 32.17 -20.14
C TYR A 88 8.85 32.01 -20.57
N ARG A 89 9.77 32.92 -20.24
CA ARG A 89 11.20 32.76 -20.57
C ARG A 89 11.99 32.14 -19.43
N TYR A 90 12.81 31.15 -19.75
CA TYR A 90 13.74 30.57 -18.78
C TYR A 90 14.80 31.60 -18.39
N ASN A 91 15.04 31.77 -17.08
CA ASN A 91 15.93 32.80 -16.55
C ASN A 91 15.57 34.25 -16.96
N GLY A 92 14.35 34.46 -17.48
CA GLY A 92 13.85 35.77 -17.86
C GLY A 92 13.32 36.58 -16.68
N THR A 93 13.12 37.88 -16.93
CA THR A 93 12.52 38.85 -15.99
C THR A 93 11.06 39.15 -16.31
N ASP A 94 10.47 38.39 -17.23
CA ASP A 94 9.06 38.46 -17.61
C ASP A 94 8.14 37.81 -16.55
N GLY A 95 6.85 38.16 -16.64
CA GLY A 95 5.85 37.79 -15.63
C GLY A 95 5.90 38.67 -14.38
N VAL A 96 5.07 38.32 -13.40
CA VAL A 96 4.98 39.02 -12.12
C VAL A 96 5.74 38.22 -11.06
N ARG A 97 6.84 38.80 -10.55
CA ARG A 97 7.62 38.20 -9.47
C ARG A 97 7.02 38.53 -8.11
N VAL A 98 6.75 37.52 -7.29
CA VAL A 98 6.18 37.68 -5.94
C VAL A 98 6.92 36.76 -4.96
N ASN A 99 7.21 37.26 -3.76
CA ASN A 99 7.82 36.44 -2.71
C ASN A 99 6.80 35.47 -2.10
N VAL A 100 7.29 34.34 -1.60
CA VAL A 100 6.48 33.39 -0.83
C VAL A 100 6.53 33.79 0.66
N SER A 101 5.37 33.72 1.32
CA SER A 101 5.21 33.99 2.75
C SER A 101 5.09 32.71 3.57
N GLU A 102 4.39 31.70 3.03
CA GLU A 102 4.16 30.42 3.68
C GLU A 102 4.17 29.29 2.64
N ILE A 103 4.62 28.10 3.06
CA ILE A 103 4.63 26.86 2.27
C ILE A 103 3.77 25.85 3.01
N TYR A 104 2.73 25.33 2.35
CA TYR A 104 1.90 24.25 2.87
C TYR A 104 2.16 23.00 2.05
N ILE A 105 2.74 21.99 2.67
CA ILE A 105 2.96 20.69 2.06
C ILE A 105 1.84 19.77 2.50
N HIS A 106 1.37 18.90 1.61
CA HIS A 106 0.40 17.89 1.98
C HIS A 106 0.89 17.10 3.19
N PRO A 107 0.11 16.99 4.28
CA PRO A 107 0.56 16.32 5.49
C PRO A 107 1.07 14.91 5.16
N ASN A 108 0.31 14.15 4.37
CA ASN A 108 0.64 12.78 4.01
C ASN A 108 1.71 12.65 2.89
N PHE A 109 2.41 13.72 2.51
CA PHE A 109 3.45 13.65 1.50
C PHE A 109 4.54 12.66 1.92
N ASN A 110 4.85 11.70 1.06
CA ASN A 110 5.83 10.66 1.32
C ASN A 110 7.02 10.80 0.39
N THR A 111 8.15 11.26 0.93
CA THR A 111 9.38 11.51 0.16
C THR A 111 10.00 10.26 -0.48
N ARG A 112 9.61 9.04 -0.06
CA ARG A 112 10.17 7.80 -0.61
C ARG A 112 9.48 7.37 -1.90
N ASN A 113 8.17 7.55 -1.99
CA ASN A 113 7.36 7.10 -3.14
C ASN A 113 6.59 8.22 -3.83
N LEU A 114 6.75 9.46 -3.36
CA LEU A 114 6.11 10.67 -3.87
C LEU A 114 4.57 10.58 -3.87
N ALA A 115 3.99 9.81 -2.96
CA ALA A 115 2.55 9.84 -2.72
C ALA A 115 2.14 11.18 -2.06
N ASN A 116 0.99 11.71 -2.46
CA ASN A 116 0.48 13.02 -2.03
C ASN A 116 1.48 14.17 -2.32
N ASP A 117 2.13 14.12 -3.48
CA ASP A 117 3.12 15.13 -3.89
C ASP A 117 2.45 16.41 -4.40
N ILE A 118 1.92 17.18 -3.45
CA ILE A 118 1.22 18.45 -3.68
C ILE A 118 1.56 19.45 -2.58
N ALA A 119 1.76 20.70 -2.98
CA ALA A 119 2.00 21.82 -2.07
C ALA A 119 1.35 23.11 -2.58
N LEU A 120 1.08 24.01 -1.64
CA LEU A 120 0.57 25.36 -1.87
C LEU A 120 1.55 26.39 -1.33
N LEU A 121 1.86 27.37 -2.16
CA LEU A 121 2.68 28.52 -1.79
C LEU A 121 1.77 29.73 -1.62
N LYS A 122 1.75 30.31 -0.42
CA LYS A 122 1.02 31.55 -0.15
C LYS A 122 1.92 32.74 -0.44
N LEU A 123 1.46 33.59 -1.33
CA LEU A 123 2.21 34.76 -1.78
C LEU A 123 2.15 35.88 -0.73
N ALA A 124 3.25 36.60 -0.60
CA ALA A 124 3.35 37.76 0.29
C ALA A 124 2.39 38.90 -0.11
N SER A 125 1.95 38.94 -1.36
CA SER A 125 0.90 39.83 -1.85
C SER A 125 0.09 39.16 -2.96
N VAL A 126 -1.20 39.51 -3.06
CA VAL A 126 -2.05 39.03 -4.15
C VAL A 126 -1.75 39.87 -5.40
N PRO A 127 -1.22 39.27 -6.49
CA PRO A 127 -0.90 40.01 -7.70
C PRO A 127 -2.18 40.44 -8.45
N ALA A 128 -2.26 41.70 -8.84
CA ALA A 128 -3.38 42.25 -9.58
C ALA A 128 -3.32 41.89 -11.08
N GLY A 129 -4.48 41.67 -11.71
CA GLY A 129 -4.58 41.49 -13.16
C GLY A 129 -4.11 40.13 -13.69
N LEU A 130 -3.84 39.15 -12.81
CA LEU A 130 -3.51 37.78 -13.20
C LEU A 130 -4.76 36.90 -13.24
N THR A 131 -4.85 36.06 -14.27
CA THR A 131 -5.93 35.07 -14.43
C THR A 131 -5.50 33.76 -13.77
N PRO A 132 -6.23 33.28 -12.75
CA PRO A 132 -5.97 31.97 -12.18
C PRO A 132 -6.44 30.85 -13.12
N VAL A 133 -5.82 29.67 -13.01
CA VAL A 133 -6.32 28.45 -13.66
C VAL A 133 -7.46 27.84 -12.83
N GLU A 134 -8.42 27.24 -13.50
CA GLU A 134 -9.38 26.37 -12.83
C GLU A 134 -8.69 25.05 -12.44
N ILE A 135 -9.04 24.49 -11.28
CA ILE A 135 -8.48 23.23 -10.80
C ILE A 135 -9.59 22.19 -10.64
N ALA A 136 -9.28 20.94 -10.96
CA ALA A 136 -10.24 19.84 -10.92
C ALA A 136 -10.87 19.65 -9.53
N GLU A 137 -12.13 19.22 -9.52
CA GLU A 137 -12.87 18.79 -8.33
C GLU A 137 -13.54 17.43 -8.56
N GLY A 138 -13.96 16.77 -7.48
CA GLY A 138 -14.65 15.48 -7.57
C GLY A 138 -13.71 14.35 -8.03
N SER A 139 -13.68 14.07 -9.33
CA SER A 139 -12.85 12.99 -9.89
C SER A 139 -12.26 13.38 -11.23
N LEU A 140 -11.02 12.96 -11.49
CA LEU A 140 -10.34 13.07 -12.78
C LEU A 140 -11.24 12.65 -13.96
N TYR A 141 -11.98 11.55 -13.79
CA TYR A 141 -12.84 10.97 -14.83
C TYR A 141 -14.11 11.77 -15.14
N GLN A 142 -14.38 12.86 -14.40
CA GLN A 142 -15.43 13.82 -14.78
C GLN A 142 -14.99 14.71 -15.95
N TYR A 143 -13.68 14.87 -16.16
CA TYR A 143 -13.12 15.79 -17.16
C TYR A 143 -12.62 15.05 -18.41
N VAL A 144 -12.13 13.82 -18.24
CA VAL A 144 -11.42 13.05 -19.27
C VAL A 144 -11.62 11.55 -19.13
N SER A 145 -11.43 10.82 -20.23
CA SER A 145 -11.38 9.36 -20.26
C SER A 145 -9.98 8.86 -20.65
N ASP A 146 -9.68 7.59 -20.39
CA ASP A 146 -8.42 6.98 -20.81
C ASP A 146 -8.22 7.19 -22.33
N GLY A 147 -7.03 7.65 -22.73
CA GLY A 147 -6.71 8.00 -24.11
C GLY A 147 -7.02 9.44 -24.52
N ASP A 148 -7.81 10.20 -23.74
CA ASP A 148 -8.00 11.63 -23.99
C ASP A 148 -6.67 12.38 -23.84
N LEU A 149 -6.42 13.33 -24.75
CA LEU A 149 -5.22 14.16 -24.72
C LEU A 149 -5.31 15.21 -23.62
N LEU A 150 -4.21 15.33 -22.90
CA LEU A 150 -3.94 16.33 -21.88
C LEU A 150 -2.70 17.12 -22.27
N THR A 151 -2.70 18.42 -21.99
CA THR A 151 -1.55 19.28 -22.34
C THR A 151 -0.71 19.54 -21.09
N VAL A 152 0.58 19.24 -21.16
CA VAL A 152 1.56 19.53 -20.12
C VAL A 152 2.39 20.72 -20.58
N ALA A 153 2.70 21.66 -19.69
CA ALA A 153 3.62 22.75 -19.99
C ALA A 153 4.74 22.88 -18.96
N GLY A 154 5.92 23.28 -19.43
CA GLY A 154 7.06 23.46 -18.56
C GLY A 154 8.33 24.03 -19.21
N LEU A 155 9.29 24.37 -18.35
CA LEU A 155 10.62 24.90 -18.68
C LEU A 155 11.75 23.92 -18.33
N GLY A 156 11.38 22.66 -18.09
CA GLY A 156 12.26 21.53 -17.91
C GLY A 156 12.95 21.15 -19.19
N ARG A 157 13.88 20.22 -19.07
CA ARG A 157 14.79 19.82 -20.13
C ARG A 157 14.03 19.23 -21.31
N THR A 158 14.61 19.44 -22.48
CA THR A 158 14.01 19.05 -23.74
C THR A 158 14.34 17.62 -24.18
N SER A 159 15.22 17.00 -23.42
CA SER A 159 15.69 15.64 -23.57
C SER A 159 16.30 15.19 -22.24
N GLU A 160 16.35 13.89 -22.00
CA GLU A 160 16.97 13.35 -20.80
C GLU A 160 18.44 13.78 -20.72
N GLY A 161 18.80 14.53 -19.66
CA GLY A 161 20.16 15.08 -19.52
C GLY A 161 20.47 16.30 -20.39
N GLY A 162 19.51 16.81 -21.17
CA GLY A 162 19.67 17.95 -22.06
C GLY A 162 19.68 19.33 -21.37
N SER A 163 19.66 20.39 -22.19
CA SER A 163 19.52 21.77 -21.71
C SER A 163 18.05 22.14 -21.47
N SER A 164 17.81 23.09 -20.56
CA SER A 164 16.50 23.76 -20.46
C SER A 164 16.23 24.60 -21.72
N PRO A 165 14.97 24.68 -22.18
CA PRO A 165 14.58 25.53 -23.30
C PRO A 165 14.70 27.01 -22.92
N THR A 166 14.73 27.89 -23.92
CA THR A 166 14.76 29.34 -23.70
C THR A 166 13.37 29.91 -23.37
N VAL A 167 12.31 29.25 -23.84
CA VAL A 167 10.91 29.65 -23.63
C VAL A 167 10.06 28.44 -23.24
N LEU A 168 8.87 28.72 -22.69
CA LEU A 168 7.90 27.71 -22.23
C LEU A 168 7.54 26.76 -23.37
N GLN A 169 7.48 25.49 -23.04
CA GLN A 169 7.17 24.41 -23.95
C GLN A 169 5.88 23.74 -23.51
N GLU A 170 5.16 23.15 -24.47
CA GLU A 170 3.98 22.33 -24.20
C GLU A 170 3.97 21.05 -25.04
N VAL A 171 3.30 20.01 -24.55
CA VAL A 171 3.10 18.75 -25.27
C VAL A 171 1.76 18.12 -24.89
N ASP A 172 1.10 17.49 -25.86
CA ASP A 172 -0.08 16.69 -25.61
C ASP A 172 0.30 15.23 -25.32
N VAL A 173 -0.21 14.68 -24.21
CA VAL A 173 -0.02 13.30 -23.80
C VAL A 173 -1.38 12.66 -23.46
N PRO A 174 -1.64 11.42 -23.86
CA PRO A 174 -2.90 10.76 -23.54
C PRO A 174 -2.94 10.33 -22.07
N LEU A 175 -4.11 10.41 -21.44
CA LEU A 175 -4.35 9.79 -20.14
C LEU A 175 -4.17 8.27 -20.22
N VAL A 176 -3.51 7.69 -19.22
CA VAL A 176 -3.25 6.25 -19.13
C VAL A 176 -3.93 5.71 -17.87
N SER A 177 -4.71 4.63 -18.04
CA SER A 177 -5.37 3.97 -16.92
C SER A 177 -4.37 3.53 -15.85
N ASP A 178 -4.77 3.56 -14.57
CA ASP A 178 -3.94 3.08 -13.46
C ASP A 178 -3.50 1.62 -13.63
N ALA A 179 -4.34 0.79 -14.26
CA ALA A 179 -4.02 -0.60 -14.54
C ALA A 179 -2.90 -0.71 -15.57
N THR A 180 -2.98 0.04 -16.66
CA THR A 180 -1.93 0.09 -17.70
C THR A 180 -0.65 0.69 -17.14
N CYS A 181 -0.74 1.76 -16.34
CA CYS A 181 0.44 2.39 -15.78
C CYS A 181 1.20 1.45 -14.83
N ARG A 182 0.48 0.73 -13.96
CA ARG A 182 1.09 -0.27 -13.06
C ARG A 182 1.80 -1.41 -13.79
N GLN A 183 1.40 -1.74 -15.02
CA GLN A 183 2.08 -2.77 -15.83
C GLN A 183 3.52 -2.37 -16.22
N ALA A 184 3.87 -1.07 -16.19
CA ALA A 184 5.25 -0.63 -16.39
C ALA A 184 6.22 -1.12 -15.29
N GLY A 185 5.69 -1.66 -14.18
CA GLY A 185 6.45 -2.32 -13.12
C GLY A 185 7.29 -1.39 -12.25
N GLY A 186 8.01 -1.96 -11.27
CA GLY A 186 8.86 -1.19 -10.34
C GLY A 186 8.06 -0.16 -9.54
N SER A 187 8.52 1.08 -9.52
CA SER A 187 7.86 2.19 -8.80
C SER A 187 6.44 2.49 -9.28
N TYR A 188 6.07 2.07 -10.50
CA TYR A 188 4.71 2.27 -11.01
C TYR A 188 3.67 1.39 -10.33
N THR A 189 4.07 0.30 -9.66
CA THR A 189 3.14 -0.68 -9.07
C THR A 189 2.17 -0.12 -8.02
N SER A 190 2.50 1.03 -7.41
CA SER A 190 1.65 1.72 -6.43
C SER A 190 0.91 2.94 -6.97
N VAL A 191 0.94 3.21 -8.28
CA VAL A 191 0.21 4.34 -8.87
C VAL A 191 -1.30 4.10 -8.81
N GLY A 192 -2.03 5.17 -8.51
CA GLY A 192 -3.48 5.23 -8.40
C GLY A 192 -3.94 5.93 -7.13
N GLY A 193 -5.20 6.36 -7.10
CA GLY A 193 -5.85 6.97 -5.93
C GLY A 193 -5.48 8.43 -5.67
N VAL A 194 -4.19 8.78 -5.61
CA VAL A 194 -3.70 10.17 -5.42
C VAL A 194 -2.77 10.64 -6.56
N SER A 195 -2.59 9.79 -7.56
CA SER A 195 -1.80 10.07 -8.76
C SER A 195 -2.34 9.27 -9.95
N PHE A 196 -2.07 9.78 -11.14
CA PHE A 196 -2.43 9.15 -12.42
C PHE A 196 -1.27 9.25 -13.40
N CYS A 197 -1.35 8.54 -14.52
CA CYS A 197 -0.32 8.55 -15.55
C CYS A 197 -0.79 9.18 -16.86
N ALA A 198 0.13 9.79 -17.58
CA ALA A 198 -0.08 10.21 -18.96
C ALA A 198 1.18 9.96 -19.79
N GLY A 199 0.98 9.62 -21.06
CA GLY A 199 2.07 9.36 -22.00
C GLY A 199 1.75 8.24 -22.98
N VAL A 200 2.63 8.06 -23.97
CA VAL A 200 2.47 7.03 -25.01
C VAL A 200 3.39 5.84 -24.74
N PRO A 201 2.94 4.58 -24.97
CA PRO A 201 3.77 3.40 -24.75
C PRO A 201 5.10 3.42 -25.54
N GLN A 202 5.11 4.05 -26.71
CA GLN A 202 6.31 4.16 -27.55
C GLN A 202 7.38 5.09 -26.95
N GLY A 203 7.05 5.88 -25.93
CA GLY A 203 7.88 7.00 -25.49
C GLY A 203 7.97 8.10 -26.54
N GLY A 204 9.05 8.89 -26.51
CA GLY A 204 9.30 10.00 -27.44
C GLY A 204 8.55 11.29 -27.11
N ILE A 205 7.50 11.26 -26.28
CA ILE A 205 6.87 12.45 -25.68
C ILE A 205 6.68 12.31 -24.18
N ASP A 206 7.14 13.30 -23.40
CA ASP A 206 7.00 13.32 -21.94
C ASP A 206 7.43 14.66 -21.32
N SER A 207 6.93 14.94 -20.12
CA SER A 207 7.55 15.88 -19.18
C SER A 207 8.97 15.40 -18.80
N CYS A 208 9.85 16.32 -18.41
CA CYS A 208 11.23 15.99 -18.11
C CYS A 208 11.78 16.83 -16.94
N GLN A 209 13.08 16.68 -16.65
CA GLN A 209 13.68 17.29 -15.47
C GLN A 209 13.55 18.82 -15.49
N GLY A 210 12.93 19.39 -14.45
CA GLY A 210 12.65 20.82 -14.34
C GLY A 210 11.21 21.22 -14.71
N ASP A 211 10.40 20.27 -15.16
CA ASP A 211 8.94 20.43 -15.31
C ASP A 211 8.17 20.08 -14.03
N SER A 212 8.85 19.44 -13.07
CA SER A 212 8.32 19.12 -11.73
C SER A 212 7.53 20.28 -11.13
N GLY A 213 6.35 19.97 -10.60
CA GLY A 213 5.42 20.96 -10.05
C GLY A 213 4.58 21.70 -11.10
N GLY A 214 4.91 21.57 -12.39
CA GLY A 214 4.17 22.18 -13.50
C GLY A 214 2.78 21.57 -13.71
N PRO A 215 1.90 22.28 -14.44
CA PRO A 215 0.52 21.85 -14.68
C PRO A 215 0.41 20.82 -15.82
N ILE A 216 -0.51 19.86 -15.64
CA ILE A 216 -1.15 19.12 -16.74
C ILE A 216 -2.64 19.50 -16.78
N VAL A 217 -3.13 19.91 -17.94
CA VAL A 217 -4.45 20.52 -18.11
C VAL A 217 -5.27 19.84 -19.20
N VAL A 218 -6.58 20.07 -19.16
CA VAL A 218 -7.48 19.83 -20.28
C VAL A 218 -8.18 21.14 -20.65
N ASN A 219 -8.38 21.39 -21.94
CA ASN A 219 -9.24 22.47 -22.41
C ASN A 219 -10.56 21.89 -22.92
N ARG A 220 -11.67 22.24 -22.28
CA ARG A 220 -13.02 21.88 -22.74
C ARG A 220 -13.79 23.16 -23.01
N SER A 221 -14.16 23.38 -24.27
CA SER A 221 -14.98 24.52 -24.70
C SER A 221 -14.40 25.89 -24.29
N GLY A 222 -13.07 26.04 -24.29
CA GLY A 222 -12.38 27.28 -23.95
C GLY A 222 -12.11 27.47 -22.47
N VAL A 223 -12.50 26.52 -21.61
CA VAL A 223 -12.15 26.49 -20.19
C VAL A 223 -10.97 25.55 -20.00
N THR A 224 -9.85 26.11 -19.54
CA THR A 224 -8.65 25.34 -19.16
C THR A 224 -8.75 24.95 -17.70
N THR A 225 -8.82 23.65 -17.43
CA THR A 225 -8.84 23.08 -16.08
C THR A 225 -7.57 22.25 -15.86
N GLN A 226 -6.82 22.55 -14.81
CA GLN A 226 -5.68 21.76 -14.39
C GLN A 226 -6.16 20.52 -13.64
N LEU A 227 -5.75 19.35 -14.15
CA LEU A 227 -6.13 18.05 -13.61
C LEU A 227 -5.07 17.46 -12.70
N GLY A 228 -3.81 17.80 -12.95
CA GLY A 228 -2.69 17.27 -12.18
C GLY A 228 -1.47 18.16 -12.09
N ILE A 229 -0.47 17.65 -11.39
CA ILE A 229 0.81 18.31 -11.13
C ILE A 229 1.93 17.33 -11.52
N VAL A 230 2.87 17.75 -12.36
CA VAL A 230 4.03 16.93 -12.75
C VAL A 230 4.79 16.50 -11.48
N SER A 231 4.89 15.20 -11.22
CA SER A 231 5.50 14.66 -10.01
C SER A 231 6.80 13.91 -10.32
N TRP A 232 6.72 12.80 -11.06
CA TRP A 232 7.90 11.99 -11.39
C TRP A 232 7.71 11.17 -12.66
N GLY A 233 8.80 10.56 -13.13
CA GLY A 233 8.83 9.60 -14.23
C GLY A 233 10.15 8.82 -14.21
N VAL A 234 10.21 7.70 -14.93
CA VAL A 234 11.45 6.93 -15.08
C VAL A 234 12.13 7.29 -16.40
N GLY A 235 13.14 8.16 -16.32
CA GLY A 235 13.73 8.80 -17.49
C GLY A 235 12.79 9.85 -18.08
N CYS A 236 13.13 10.39 -19.24
CA CYS A 236 12.22 11.26 -19.99
C CYS A 236 11.83 10.55 -21.28
N ALA A 237 10.52 10.31 -21.49
CA ALA A 237 9.98 9.79 -22.74
C ALA A 237 10.60 8.44 -23.18
N ARG A 238 10.94 7.58 -22.22
CA ARG A 238 11.44 6.24 -22.51
C ARG A 238 10.29 5.32 -22.94
N PRO A 239 10.52 4.36 -23.85
CA PRO A 239 9.52 3.35 -24.16
C PRO A 239 9.04 2.61 -22.91
N ASP A 240 7.73 2.33 -22.86
CA ASP A 240 7.02 1.66 -21.76
C ASP A 240 7.14 2.38 -20.39
N LYS A 241 7.41 3.68 -20.40
CA LYS A 241 7.41 4.55 -19.21
C LYS A 241 6.49 5.74 -19.43
N TYR A 242 5.84 6.16 -18.35
CA TYR A 242 4.84 7.22 -18.34
C TYR A 242 5.24 8.32 -17.36
N GLY A 243 4.83 9.55 -17.63
CA GLY A 243 4.83 10.61 -16.64
C GLY A 243 3.76 10.33 -15.58
N VAL A 244 4.10 10.57 -14.31
CA VAL A 244 3.18 10.44 -13.17
C VAL A 244 2.87 11.82 -12.62
N TYR A 245 1.58 12.07 -12.43
CA TYR A 245 1.03 13.35 -12.03
C TYR A 245 0.22 13.18 -10.76
N SER A 246 0.36 14.08 -9.79
CA SER A 246 -0.51 14.10 -8.61
C SER A 246 -1.94 14.46 -9.05
N ASP A 247 -2.93 13.70 -8.59
CA ASP A 247 -4.34 13.92 -8.93
C ASP A 247 -4.92 15.05 -8.05
N ILE A 248 -5.20 16.21 -8.67
CA ILE A 248 -5.72 17.36 -7.94
C ILE A 248 -7.13 17.11 -7.42
N ALA A 249 -7.97 16.37 -8.16
CA ALA A 249 -9.34 16.08 -7.73
C ALA A 249 -9.33 15.19 -6.48
N ALA A 250 -8.48 14.16 -6.46
CA ALA A 250 -8.29 13.31 -5.30
C ALA A 250 -7.69 14.04 -4.09
N LEU A 251 -6.84 15.05 -4.34
CA LEU A 251 -6.17 15.86 -3.32
C LEU A 251 -6.89 17.18 -3.04
N ARG A 252 -8.13 17.35 -3.53
CA ARG A 252 -8.84 18.64 -3.50
C ARG A 252 -9.15 19.13 -2.09
N GLU A 253 -9.42 18.21 -1.17
CA GLU A 253 -9.67 18.55 0.24
C GLU A 253 -8.50 19.29 0.88
N PHE A 254 -7.26 18.90 0.57
CA PHE A 254 -6.07 19.61 1.04
C PHE A 254 -6.02 21.04 0.49
N VAL A 255 -6.31 21.22 -0.80
CA VAL A 255 -6.27 22.54 -1.45
C VAL A 255 -7.34 23.46 -0.84
N ASP A 256 -8.57 22.99 -0.74
CA ASP A 256 -9.67 23.77 -0.18
C ASP A 256 -9.47 24.05 1.32
N GLY A 257 -8.88 23.10 2.06
CA GLY A 257 -8.51 23.28 3.46
C GLY A 257 -7.52 24.43 3.68
N VAL A 258 -6.50 24.54 2.84
CA VAL A 258 -5.54 25.65 2.89
C VAL A 258 -6.17 26.97 2.43
N VAL A 259 -6.85 26.96 1.27
CA VAL A 259 -7.29 28.20 0.60
C VAL A 259 -8.56 28.79 1.24
N TYR A 260 -9.49 27.95 1.70
CA TYR A 260 -10.81 28.36 2.22
C TYR A 260 -11.04 27.97 3.68
N GLY A 261 -10.44 26.86 4.12
CA GLY A 261 -10.66 26.30 5.46
C GLY A 261 -10.23 27.23 6.58
N GLY A 262 -9.27 28.13 6.32
CA GLY A 262 -8.59 28.86 7.37
C GLY A 262 -7.58 27.93 8.02
N ILE A 263 -6.30 28.27 7.89
CA ILE A 263 -5.15 27.52 8.43
C ILE A 263 -5.20 27.30 9.95
N ASP A 264 -6.06 28.05 10.64
CA ASP A 264 -6.32 27.97 12.08
C ASP A 264 -7.46 27.00 12.46
N LYS A 265 -8.17 26.40 11.49
CA LYS A 265 -9.24 25.44 11.78
C LYS A 265 -8.66 24.05 11.99
N VAL A 266 -9.03 23.45 13.12
CA VAL A 266 -8.71 22.06 13.39
C VAL A 266 -9.45 21.14 12.44
N SER A 267 -8.69 20.27 11.77
CA SER A 267 -9.19 19.15 10.98
C SER A 267 -8.54 17.88 11.51
N LEU A 268 -9.37 16.86 11.76
CA LEU A 268 -8.90 15.57 12.26
C LEU A 268 -9.66 14.42 11.61
N SER A 269 -9.03 13.24 11.53
CA SER A 269 -9.64 12.01 11.02
C SER A 269 -9.48 10.86 12.00
N TYR A 270 -10.49 10.00 12.04
CA TYR A 270 -10.55 8.76 12.80
C TYR A 270 -11.64 7.85 12.22
N ALA A 271 -11.57 6.54 12.46
CA ALA A 271 -12.63 5.62 12.06
C ALA A 271 -13.83 5.75 13.01
N GLU A 272 -14.91 6.39 12.55
CA GLU A 272 -16.09 6.64 13.40
C GLU A 272 -16.85 5.36 13.76
N ASN A 273 -16.93 4.40 12.83
CA ASN A 273 -17.61 3.12 13.02
C ASN A 273 -16.81 1.98 12.38
N GLN A 274 -16.48 0.95 13.14
CA GLN A 274 -15.76 -0.22 12.64
C GLN A 274 -16.32 -1.53 13.18
N VAL A 275 -16.54 -2.50 12.29
CA VAL A 275 -16.88 -3.87 12.67
C VAL A 275 -15.59 -4.68 12.76
N LEU A 276 -15.34 -5.27 13.94
CA LEU A 276 -14.19 -6.13 14.18
C LEU A 276 -14.57 -7.58 13.95
N ALA A 277 -13.56 -8.43 13.77
CA ALA A 277 -13.76 -9.87 13.76
C ALA A 277 -14.41 -10.34 15.07
N ASP A 278 -15.26 -11.36 14.97
CA ASP A 278 -15.90 -12.00 16.11
C ASP A 278 -14.87 -12.55 17.12
N PHE A 279 -15.31 -12.81 18.35
CA PHE A 279 -14.47 -13.33 19.44
C PHE A 279 -15.26 -14.27 20.35
N ILE A 280 -14.57 -15.01 21.22
CA ILE A 280 -15.19 -15.95 22.14
C ILE A 280 -15.65 -15.22 23.41
N ALA A 281 -16.89 -15.44 23.84
CA ALA A 281 -17.39 -14.96 25.12
C ALA A 281 -16.53 -15.54 26.26
N GLY A 282 -16.07 -14.68 27.16
CA GLY A 282 -15.08 -14.98 28.18
C GLY A 282 -13.66 -14.51 27.83
N GLU A 283 -13.34 -14.33 26.55
CA GLU A 283 -12.01 -13.87 26.10
C GLU A 283 -11.95 -12.35 25.91
N PRO A 284 -10.78 -11.71 26.16
CA PRO A 284 -10.58 -10.30 25.86
C PRO A 284 -10.44 -10.06 24.35
N LYS A 285 -11.01 -8.96 23.88
CA LYS A 285 -10.86 -8.40 22.54
C LYS A 285 -10.05 -7.12 22.61
N LEU A 286 -8.96 -7.10 21.85
CA LEU A 286 -8.10 -5.93 21.70
C LEU A 286 -8.46 -5.14 20.45
N HIS A 287 -8.37 -3.81 20.54
CA HIS A 287 -8.47 -2.91 19.40
C HIS A 287 -7.64 -1.65 19.63
N THR A 288 -7.13 -1.05 18.55
CA THR A 288 -6.38 0.21 18.61
C THR A 288 -7.05 1.25 17.73
N PHE A 289 -7.53 2.33 18.34
CA PHE A 289 -7.99 3.51 17.63
C PHE A 289 -6.80 4.35 17.19
N THR A 290 -6.92 5.01 16.03
CA THR A 290 -5.96 5.99 15.53
C THR A 290 -6.68 7.31 15.32
N ILE A 291 -6.14 8.38 15.90
CA ILE A 291 -6.60 9.76 15.71
C ILE A 291 -5.49 10.50 14.98
N ARG A 292 -5.82 11.22 13.91
CA ARG A 292 -4.85 11.96 13.09
C ARG A 292 -5.24 13.41 12.93
N ASN A 293 -4.29 14.32 13.06
CA ASN A 293 -4.45 15.70 12.63
C ASN A 293 -4.29 15.79 11.11
N THR A 294 -5.38 16.07 10.42
CA THR A 294 -5.43 16.23 8.95
C THR A 294 -5.35 17.69 8.52
N GLY A 295 -5.36 18.63 9.47
CA GLY A 295 -5.20 20.06 9.25
C GLY A 295 -3.78 20.55 9.53
N PHE A 296 -3.64 21.88 9.57
CA PHE A 296 -2.38 22.56 9.90
C PHE A 296 -2.37 23.11 11.32
N ALA A 297 -3.55 23.45 11.86
CA ALA A 297 -3.69 23.91 13.23
C ALA A 297 -3.35 22.76 14.20
N PRO A 298 -2.34 22.92 15.05
CA PRO A 298 -2.07 21.93 16.09
C PRO A 298 -3.23 21.90 17.09
N PHE A 299 -3.53 20.72 17.60
CA PHE A 299 -4.51 20.55 18.68
C PHE A 299 -4.06 19.51 19.68
N THR A 300 -4.49 19.68 20.92
CA THR A 300 -4.19 18.78 22.03
C THR A 300 -5.44 17.99 22.39
N ILE A 301 -5.32 16.66 22.52
CA ILE A 301 -6.41 15.84 23.04
C ILE A 301 -6.41 15.99 24.55
N ASP A 302 -7.34 16.76 25.10
CA ASP A 302 -7.35 17.14 26.51
C ASP A 302 -8.15 16.16 27.38
N ARG A 303 -9.12 15.46 26.78
CA ARG A 303 -9.92 14.42 27.45
C ARG A 303 -10.08 13.19 26.59
N LEU A 304 -10.07 12.05 27.26
CA LEU A 304 -10.19 10.74 26.65
C LEU A 304 -10.87 9.77 27.62
N SER A 305 -11.83 9.00 27.13
CA SER A 305 -12.51 7.97 27.92
C SER A 305 -13.03 6.84 27.04
N VAL A 306 -13.25 5.66 27.62
CA VAL A 306 -13.83 4.51 26.94
C VAL A 306 -15.10 4.04 27.66
N SER A 307 -16.10 3.61 26.89
CA SER A 307 -17.35 3.07 27.42
C SER A 307 -17.81 1.85 26.64
N GLY A 308 -18.35 0.85 27.33
CA GLY A 308 -18.89 -0.37 26.72
C GLY A 308 -20.42 -0.32 26.59
N SER A 309 -20.96 -1.02 25.60
CA SER A 309 -22.41 -1.25 25.47
C SER A 309 -22.71 -2.60 24.81
N GLY A 310 -23.98 -3.01 24.81
CA GLY A 310 -24.38 -4.36 24.38
C GLY A 310 -24.00 -5.40 25.43
N VAL A 311 -23.43 -6.53 25.00
CA VAL A 311 -22.92 -7.58 25.92
C VAL A 311 -21.47 -7.33 26.37
N ALA A 312 -20.89 -6.18 26.00
CA ALA A 312 -19.49 -5.88 26.33
C ALA A 312 -19.27 -5.74 27.84
N THR A 313 -18.18 -6.31 28.34
CA THR A 313 -17.64 -5.93 29.65
C THR A 313 -17.08 -4.51 29.58
N SER A 314 -16.93 -3.85 30.74
CA SER A 314 -16.40 -2.49 30.79
C SER A 314 -15.01 -2.42 30.12
N PRO A 315 -14.87 -1.65 29.04
CA PRO A 315 -13.59 -1.55 28.34
C PRO A 315 -12.56 -0.83 29.20
N VAL A 316 -11.30 -1.19 29.02
CA VAL A 316 -10.14 -0.55 29.65
C VAL A 316 -9.16 -0.07 28.60
N ILE A 317 -8.45 1.02 28.88
CA ILE A 317 -7.39 1.55 28.02
C ILE A 317 -6.11 0.78 28.36
N THR A 318 -5.53 0.09 27.39
CA THR A 318 -4.29 -0.69 27.55
C THR A 318 -3.05 0.09 27.15
N ASN A 319 -3.18 1.07 26.25
CA ASN A 319 -2.11 1.97 25.85
C ASN A 319 -2.69 3.32 25.40
N ASP A 320 -2.09 4.41 25.86
CA ASP A 320 -2.50 5.77 25.49
C ASP A 320 -1.29 6.58 25.03
N ARG A 321 -1.34 7.05 23.78
CA ARG A 321 -0.36 7.99 23.21
C ARG A 321 -1.01 9.31 22.80
N CYS A 322 -2.28 9.50 23.13
CA CYS A 322 -3.11 10.61 22.68
C CYS A 322 -3.36 11.63 23.78
N LEU A 323 -3.70 11.20 25.00
CA LEU A 323 -4.10 12.11 26.06
C LEU A 323 -2.95 13.08 26.43
N GLN A 324 -3.27 14.37 26.44
CA GLN A 324 -2.33 15.48 26.63
C GLN A 324 -1.22 15.58 25.57
N THR A 325 -1.37 14.93 24.42
CA THR A 325 -0.47 15.05 23.28
C THR A 325 -1.00 16.11 22.32
N THR A 326 -0.16 17.09 21.97
CA THR A 326 -0.44 18.03 20.87
C THR A 326 -0.03 17.39 19.55
N LEU A 327 -1.01 17.13 18.68
CA LEU A 327 -0.77 16.65 17.32
C LEU A 327 -0.51 17.82 16.40
N GLN A 328 0.70 17.90 15.84
CA GLN A 328 0.99 18.77 14.69
C GLN A 328 0.29 18.23 13.44
N GLY A 329 0.21 19.05 12.39
CA GLY A 329 -0.34 18.60 11.10
C GLY A 329 0.37 17.31 10.63
N ASN A 330 -0.42 16.35 10.15
CA ASN A 330 -0.03 14.98 9.79
C ASN A 330 0.25 14.01 10.94
N GLU A 331 0.44 14.48 12.17
CA GLU A 331 0.73 13.59 13.28
C GLU A 331 -0.51 12.76 13.65
N SER A 332 -0.23 11.57 14.15
CA SER A 332 -1.27 10.68 14.67
C SER A 332 -0.84 10.13 16.01
N CYS A 333 -1.84 9.82 16.82
CA CYS A 333 -1.66 9.09 18.06
C CYS A 333 -2.59 7.88 18.07
N GLN A 334 -2.30 6.95 18.97
CA GLN A 334 -3.01 5.69 19.08
C GLN A 334 -3.49 5.44 20.50
N VAL A 335 -4.68 4.85 20.60
CA VAL A 335 -5.30 4.44 21.87
C VAL A 335 -5.66 2.96 21.76
N GLY A 336 -4.94 2.13 22.50
CA GLY A 336 -5.24 0.71 22.66
C GLY A 336 -6.32 0.50 23.71
N ILE A 337 -7.30 -0.33 23.40
CA ILE A 337 -8.36 -0.74 24.32
C ILE A 337 -8.45 -2.26 24.41
N GLU A 338 -8.96 -2.73 25.53
CA GLU A 338 -9.38 -4.10 25.77
C GLU A 338 -10.82 -4.11 26.25
N PHE A 339 -11.66 -4.97 25.66
CA PHE A 339 -13.02 -5.22 26.10
C PHE A 339 -13.37 -6.68 25.88
N GLY A 340 -14.25 -7.27 26.68
CA GLY A 340 -14.70 -8.67 26.52
C GLY A 340 -16.22 -8.75 26.45
N ALA A 341 -16.77 -9.95 26.65
CA ALA A 341 -18.20 -10.17 26.85
C ALA A 341 -18.41 -11.42 27.70
N LYS A 342 -19.37 -11.38 28.64
CA LYS A 342 -19.75 -12.55 29.45
C LYS A 342 -20.81 -13.42 28.79
N GLU A 343 -21.58 -12.84 27.87
CA GLU A 343 -22.69 -13.48 27.18
C GLU A 343 -22.48 -13.40 25.68
N VAL A 344 -23.14 -14.30 24.94
CA VAL A 344 -23.16 -14.30 23.47
C VAL A 344 -23.97 -13.11 22.98
N GLY A 345 -23.46 -12.37 21.99
CA GLY A 345 -24.15 -11.21 21.43
C GLY A 345 -23.20 -10.16 20.87
N ILE A 346 -23.72 -8.98 20.54
CA ILE A 346 -22.90 -7.88 20.00
C ILE A 346 -22.29 -7.10 21.17
N ALA A 347 -20.97 -7.14 21.28
CA ALA A 347 -20.20 -6.32 22.21
C ALA A 347 -19.74 -5.05 21.48
N LYS A 348 -19.96 -3.88 22.10
CA LYS A 348 -19.55 -2.59 21.55
C LYS A 348 -18.64 -1.85 22.53
N ALA A 349 -17.64 -1.17 21.99
CA ALA A 349 -16.80 -0.24 22.74
C ALA A 349 -16.73 1.10 21.99
N THR A 350 -16.82 2.20 22.74
CA THR A 350 -16.78 3.56 22.22
C THR A 350 -15.64 4.32 22.89
N LEU A 351 -14.69 4.83 22.09
CA LEU A 351 -13.72 5.83 22.51
C LEU A 351 -14.35 7.22 22.35
N THR A 352 -14.37 8.00 23.42
CA THR A 352 -14.82 9.39 23.43
C THR A 352 -13.65 10.30 23.74
N PHE A 353 -13.44 11.36 22.94
CA PHE A 353 -12.36 12.31 23.15
C PHE A 353 -12.78 13.75 22.82
N GLU A 354 -12.09 14.71 23.44
CA GLU A 354 -12.23 16.16 23.24
C GLU A 354 -10.86 16.76 22.88
N ILE A 355 -10.85 17.95 22.29
CA ILE A 355 -9.64 18.68 21.92
C ILE A 355 -9.68 20.12 22.41
N ASP A 356 -8.52 20.71 22.69
CA ASP A 356 -8.38 22.06 23.23
C ASP A 356 -8.91 23.19 22.33
N GLN A 357 -8.97 22.97 21.00
CA GLN A 357 -9.40 23.99 20.03
C GLN A 357 -10.91 24.06 19.80
N THR A 358 -11.70 23.07 20.26
CA THR A 358 -13.15 23.03 19.99
C THR A 358 -13.95 22.51 21.18
N THR A 359 -15.25 22.73 21.19
CA THR A 359 -16.17 22.12 22.17
C THR A 359 -16.79 20.82 21.66
N THR A 360 -16.25 20.24 20.59
CA THR A 360 -16.80 19.05 19.95
C THR A 360 -16.38 17.80 20.71
N VAL A 361 -17.35 16.93 20.99
CA VAL A 361 -17.11 15.61 21.59
C VAL A 361 -17.11 14.57 20.47
N TYR A 362 -15.95 13.97 20.20
CA TYR A 362 -15.75 12.98 19.14
C TYR A 362 -15.97 11.57 19.68
N LYS A 363 -16.51 10.67 18.85
CA LYS A 363 -16.84 9.29 19.25
C LYS A 363 -16.45 8.29 18.18
N ALA A 364 -15.51 7.41 18.48
CA ALA A 364 -15.14 6.28 17.63
C ALA A 364 -15.73 4.98 18.19
N ASN A 365 -16.52 4.28 17.39
CA ASN A 365 -17.27 3.09 17.80
C ASN A 365 -16.74 1.84 17.13
N VAL A 366 -16.53 0.80 17.94
CA VAL A 366 -16.28 -0.56 17.43
C VAL A 366 -17.32 -1.54 17.91
N SER A 367 -17.60 -2.55 17.08
CA SER A 367 -18.48 -3.67 17.43
C SER A 367 -17.89 -5.01 17.01
N ALA A 368 -18.06 -6.03 17.85
CA ALA A 368 -17.67 -7.41 17.55
C ALA A 368 -18.74 -8.37 18.08
N THR A 369 -18.95 -9.51 17.41
CA THR A 369 -19.86 -10.55 17.92
C THR A 369 -19.11 -11.46 18.87
N ALA A 370 -19.56 -11.53 20.13
CA ALA A 370 -19.16 -12.54 21.09
C ALA A 370 -19.91 -13.85 20.77
N LYS A 371 -19.17 -14.90 20.42
CA LYS A 371 -19.65 -16.25 20.14
C LYS A 371 -19.47 -17.13 21.36
N PRO A 372 -20.25 -18.21 21.52
CA PRO A 372 -20.02 -19.16 22.60
C PRO A 372 -18.59 -19.71 22.53
N ALA A 373 -17.98 -19.96 23.68
CA ALA A 373 -16.76 -20.75 23.75
C ALA A 373 -17.04 -22.11 23.13
N ILE A 374 -16.29 -22.45 22.09
CA ILE A 374 -16.41 -23.76 21.44
C ILE A 374 -15.84 -24.76 22.45
N GLY A 375 -16.71 -25.41 23.20
CA GLY A 375 -16.34 -26.55 24.01
C GLY A 375 -15.93 -27.69 23.08
N TYR A 376 -14.67 -28.13 23.17
CA TYR A 376 -14.30 -29.46 22.70
C TYR A 376 -15.17 -30.46 23.45
N CYS A 377 -15.99 -31.23 22.72
CA CYS A 377 -16.76 -32.29 23.36
C CYS A 377 -15.77 -33.41 23.70
N SER A 378 -15.83 -33.97 24.90
CA SER A 378 -14.92 -35.05 25.34
C SER A 378 -15.02 -36.35 24.53
N THR A 379 -15.86 -36.35 23.49
CA THR A 379 -16.15 -37.45 22.56
C THR A 379 -15.75 -37.10 21.12
N ASP A 380 -14.92 -36.08 20.90
CA ASP A 380 -14.46 -35.72 19.56
C ASP A 380 -13.73 -36.90 18.91
N TRP A 381 -14.09 -37.17 17.65
CA TRP A 381 -13.47 -38.23 16.87
C TRP A 381 -11.95 -38.04 16.83
N GLN A 382 -11.22 -39.10 17.16
CA GLN A 382 -9.77 -39.15 17.14
C GLN A 382 -9.33 -40.14 16.07
N GLU A 383 -8.45 -39.70 15.18
CA GLU A 383 -7.94 -40.51 14.07
C GLU A 383 -7.29 -41.82 14.56
N THR A 384 -6.64 -41.79 15.71
CA THR A 384 -5.92 -42.95 16.26
C THR A 384 -6.78 -43.86 17.14
N ALA A 385 -8.01 -43.45 17.48
CA ALA A 385 -8.88 -44.23 18.34
C ALA A 385 -9.61 -45.34 17.57
N VAL A 386 -9.82 -46.48 18.24
CA VAL A 386 -10.58 -47.60 17.71
C VAL A 386 -12.02 -47.47 18.18
N TYR A 387 -12.96 -47.57 17.24
CA TYR A 387 -14.41 -47.48 17.50
C TYR A 387 -15.10 -48.79 17.15
N LEU A 388 -15.93 -49.27 18.06
CA LEU A 388 -16.74 -50.47 17.92
C LEU A 388 -18.14 -50.12 17.39
N PRO A 389 -18.87 -51.10 16.80
CA PRO A 389 -20.22 -50.86 16.32
C PRO A 389 -21.13 -50.33 17.44
N GLY A 390 -21.76 -49.17 17.21
CA GLY A 390 -22.62 -48.48 18.17
C GLY A 390 -21.96 -47.32 18.92
N ASP A 391 -20.62 -47.21 18.89
CA ASP A 391 -19.89 -46.10 19.51
C ASP A 391 -20.26 -44.77 18.84
N THR A 392 -20.30 -43.70 19.64
CA THR A 392 -20.68 -42.36 19.16
C THR A 392 -19.56 -41.35 19.35
N VAL A 393 -19.35 -40.51 18.35
CA VAL A 393 -18.33 -39.44 18.34
C VAL A 393 -18.90 -38.14 17.84
N THR A 394 -18.28 -37.04 18.22
CA THR A 394 -18.61 -35.70 17.70
C THR A 394 -17.59 -35.27 16.65
N TRP A 395 -18.08 -34.67 15.57
CA TRP A 395 -17.21 -34.08 14.56
C TRP A 395 -17.96 -32.99 13.78
N ASN A 396 -17.37 -31.79 13.68
CA ASN A 396 -17.91 -30.64 12.94
C ASN A 396 -19.38 -30.30 13.32
N GLY A 397 -19.69 -30.33 14.63
CA GLY A 397 -21.02 -30.03 15.16
C GLY A 397 -22.08 -31.13 14.98
N LYS A 398 -21.69 -32.30 14.48
CA LYS A 398 -22.58 -33.45 14.26
C LYS A 398 -22.22 -34.64 15.17
N LEU A 399 -23.23 -35.42 15.52
CA LEU A 399 -23.08 -36.68 16.24
C LEU A 399 -23.09 -37.84 15.24
N TRP A 400 -22.03 -38.65 15.28
CA TRP A 400 -21.83 -39.78 14.39
C TRP A 400 -21.83 -41.08 15.19
N ARG A 401 -22.39 -42.14 14.62
CA ARG A 401 -22.39 -43.49 15.19
C ARG A 401 -21.63 -44.45 14.28
N ALA A 402 -20.72 -45.24 14.85
CA ALA A 402 -20.01 -46.27 14.11
C ALA A 402 -20.95 -47.42 13.76
N LYS A 403 -21.05 -47.77 12.47
CA LYS A 403 -21.86 -48.89 11.97
C LYS A 403 -21.11 -50.22 12.11
N TRP A 404 -19.78 -50.17 12.08
CA TRP A 404 -18.88 -51.32 12.17
C TRP A 404 -17.58 -50.90 12.89
N TRP A 405 -16.67 -51.86 13.13
CA TRP A 405 -15.33 -51.57 13.63
C TRP A 405 -14.59 -50.60 12.69
N THR A 406 -13.99 -49.53 13.23
CA THR A 406 -13.22 -48.55 12.44
C THR A 406 -12.12 -47.86 13.25
N GLN A 407 -11.05 -47.46 12.57
CA GLN A 407 -9.94 -46.62 13.08
C GLN A 407 -9.43 -45.76 11.92
N GLY A 408 -9.26 -44.46 12.13
CA GLY A 408 -8.72 -43.52 11.13
C GLY A 408 -9.66 -43.11 10.00
N GLU A 409 -10.80 -43.78 9.80
CA GLU A 409 -11.76 -43.35 8.77
C GLU A 409 -12.64 -42.20 9.28
N HIS A 410 -12.69 -41.13 8.50
CA HIS A 410 -13.24 -39.85 8.95
C HIS A 410 -14.77 -39.78 8.83
N PRO A 411 -15.51 -39.30 9.86
CA PRO A 411 -16.98 -39.32 9.84
C PRO A 411 -17.60 -38.52 8.69
N SER A 412 -17.05 -37.35 8.36
CA SER A 412 -17.62 -36.48 7.32
C SER A 412 -17.36 -36.92 5.88
N THR A 413 -16.55 -37.95 5.65
CA THR A 413 -16.25 -38.49 4.31
C THR A 413 -16.89 -39.85 4.06
N SER A 414 -17.54 -40.43 5.08
CA SER A 414 -18.34 -41.64 4.97
C SER A 414 -19.63 -41.36 4.19
N GLY A 415 -19.71 -41.82 2.95
CA GLY A 415 -20.94 -41.78 2.16
C GLY A 415 -22.05 -42.69 2.73
N GLN A 416 -23.14 -42.90 2.00
CA GLN A 416 -24.28 -43.73 2.44
C GLN A 416 -23.89 -45.18 2.83
N TRP A 417 -22.78 -45.69 2.29
CA TRP A 417 -22.21 -47.00 2.57
C TRP A 417 -20.99 -46.98 3.51
N GLY A 418 -20.63 -45.81 4.03
CA GLY A 418 -19.48 -45.62 4.90
C GLY A 418 -19.66 -46.22 6.30
N VAL A 419 -18.59 -46.16 7.08
CA VAL A 419 -18.51 -46.75 8.42
C VAL A 419 -19.17 -45.90 9.51
N TRP A 420 -19.48 -44.64 9.21
CA TRP A 420 -20.17 -43.71 10.10
C TRP A 420 -21.60 -43.41 9.62
N GLU A 421 -22.52 -43.30 10.57
CA GLU A 421 -23.89 -42.82 10.38
C GLU A 421 -24.08 -41.50 11.12
N GLU A 422 -24.57 -40.46 10.45
CA GLU A 422 -25.01 -39.23 11.13
C GLU A 422 -26.30 -39.52 11.88
N VAL A 423 -26.27 -39.42 13.21
CA VAL A 423 -27.40 -39.77 14.08
C VAL A 423 -28.01 -38.56 14.78
N GLY A 424 -27.43 -37.37 14.61
CA GLY A 424 -28.01 -36.12 15.12
C GLY A 424 -27.03 -34.94 15.13
N ILE A 425 -27.49 -33.88 15.77
CA ILE A 425 -26.69 -32.68 16.06
C ILE A 425 -26.01 -32.88 17.41
N ALA A 426 -24.73 -32.50 17.54
CA ALA A 426 -24.03 -32.59 18.81
C ALA A 426 -24.55 -31.50 19.77
N ASP A 427 -25.22 -31.91 20.86
CA ASP A 427 -25.67 -31.02 21.93
C ASP A 427 -24.66 -31.06 23.10
N CYS A 428 -23.60 -30.27 23.00
CA CYS A 428 -22.56 -30.21 24.03
C CYS A 428 -22.91 -29.10 25.04
N GLY A 429 -23.42 -29.51 26.20
CA GLY A 429 -23.75 -28.60 27.31
C GLY A 429 -22.51 -28.03 28.02
N PRO A 430 -22.67 -26.98 28.84
CA PRO A 430 -21.58 -26.43 29.64
C PRO A 430 -21.17 -27.43 30.73
N VAL A 431 -19.91 -27.85 30.74
CA VAL A 431 -19.37 -28.68 31.83
C VAL A 431 -18.78 -27.74 32.89
N ASN A 432 -19.36 -27.73 34.09
CA ASN A 432 -18.65 -27.26 35.29
C ASN A 432 -17.43 -28.18 35.51
N PRO A 433 -16.23 -27.67 35.83
CA PRO A 433 -15.10 -28.54 36.15
C PRO A 433 -15.44 -29.37 37.39
N VAL A 434 -15.59 -30.68 37.20
CA VAL A 434 -15.63 -31.65 38.29
C VAL A 434 -14.20 -31.85 38.76
N GLU A 435 -13.96 -31.46 40.01
CA GLU A 435 -12.73 -31.68 40.76
C GLU A 435 -12.37 -33.19 40.78
N PRO A 436 -11.12 -33.59 40.49
CA PRO A 436 -10.72 -34.99 40.61
C PRO A 436 -10.63 -35.40 42.09
N PRO A 437 -10.96 -36.66 42.44
CA PRO A 437 -10.90 -37.13 43.82
C PRO A 437 -9.45 -37.25 44.32
N VAL A 438 -9.30 -36.89 45.58
CA VAL A 438 -8.07 -36.91 46.40
C VAL A 438 -7.47 -38.32 46.53
N GLN A 439 -6.14 -38.43 46.46
CA GLN A 439 -5.38 -39.48 47.16
C GLN A 439 -4.33 -38.86 48.12
N PRO A 440 -3.98 -39.54 49.24
CA PRO A 440 -3.31 -38.95 50.42
C PRO A 440 -1.76 -38.90 50.32
N PRO A 441 -1.04 -38.23 51.26
CA PRO A 441 0.20 -37.50 50.97
C PRO A 441 1.55 -38.17 51.35
N VAL A 442 2.60 -37.77 50.60
CA VAL A 442 4.01 -37.38 50.96
C VAL A 442 4.94 -38.47 51.57
N GLU A 443 6.18 -38.70 51.09
CA GLU A 443 7.40 -37.90 51.35
C GLU A 443 8.59 -38.23 50.40
N PRO A 444 9.57 -37.30 50.15
CA PRO A 444 10.60 -37.41 49.09
C PRO A 444 12.03 -37.73 49.60
N GLU A 445 12.94 -38.15 48.70
CA GLU A 445 14.41 -37.87 48.68
C GLU A 445 15.12 -38.65 47.53
N PRO A 446 16.39 -38.37 47.15
CA PRO A 446 16.98 -37.23 46.42
C PRO A 446 17.58 -37.67 45.04
N PRO A 447 18.21 -36.82 44.21
CA PRO A 447 18.54 -37.20 42.83
C PRO A 447 19.81 -38.06 42.78
N VAL A 448 19.72 -39.21 42.10
CA VAL A 448 20.88 -40.05 41.79
C VAL A 448 21.29 -39.82 40.33
N THR A 449 22.56 -39.47 40.18
CA THR A 449 23.36 -39.30 38.96
C THR A 449 23.08 -40.39 37.92
N PRO A 450 23.01 -40.08 36.60
CA PRO A 450 22.86 -41.12 35.60
C PRO A 450 24.16 -41.91 35.42
N GLU A 451 24.15 -43.19 35.78
CA GLU A 451 25.05 -44.20 35.21
C GLU A 451 24.53 -44.61 33.80
N PRO A 452 25.42 -44.97 32.87
CA PRO A 452 25.07 -45.20 31.48
C PRO A 452 24.43 -46.59 31.29
N PRO A 453 23.44 -46.77 30.41
CA PRO A 453 23.02 -48.11 30.03
C PRO A 453 23.98 -48.64 28.96
N THR A 454 24.85 -49.56 29.37
CA THR A 454 25.45 -50.54 28.47
C THR A 454 24.40 -51.58 28.06
N GLY A 455 24.19 -51.77 26.76
CA GLY A 455 23.72 -53.03 26.21
C GLY A 455 22.48 -52.98 25.31
N SER A 456 22.65 -52.61 24.04
CA SER A 456 22.60 -53.56 22.91
C SER A 456 22.59 -52.75 21.62
N ASP A 457 23.74 -52.58 20.97
CA ASP A 457 23.84 -51.81 19.72
C ASP A 457 23.20 -52.54 18.53
N SER A 458 22.32 -53.54 18.70
CA SER A 458 21.70 -54.25 17.57
C SER A 458 20.49 -53.47 17.04
N TYR A 459 20.41 -53.26 15.73
CA TYR A 459 19.25 -52.62 15.11
C TYR A 459 17.98 -53.41 15.39
N VAL A 460 17.04 -52.78 16.10
CA VAL A 460 15.68 -53.25 16.31
C VAL A 460 14.73 -52.52 15.36
N ALA A 461 14.08 -53.30 14.51
CA ALA A 461 13.09 -52.81 13.56
C ALA A 461 11.88 -52.21 14.32
N GLY A 462 11.50 -50.97 14.00
CA GLY A 462 10.32 -50.29 14.55
C GLY A 462 10.66 -49.39 15.74
N THR A 463 11.92 -49.40 16.16
CA THR A 463 12.46 -48.49 17.18
C THR A 463 12.99 -47.25 16.49
N SER A 464 12.56 -46.06 16.91
CA SER A 464 13.06 -44.80 16.35
C SER A 464 14.47 -44.48 16.88
N TYR A 465 15.42 -44.24 15.97
CA TYR A 465 16.78 -43.82 16.29
C TYR A 465 16.97 -42.32 16.00
N SER A 466 17.71 -41.65 16.87
CA SER A 466 18.09 -40.25 16.74
C SER A 466 19.31 -40.09 15.83
N ALA A 467 19.51 -38.87 15.32
CA ALA A 467 20.68 -38.55 14.52
C ALA A 467 21.97 -38.78 15.33
N GLY A 468 22.92 -39.53 14.77
CA GLY A 468 24.17 -39.92 15.42
C GLY A 468 24.10 -41.23 16.21
N ASP A 469 22.92 -41.83 16.36
CA ASP A 469 22.79 -43.14 17.01
C ASP A 469 23.48 -44.23 16.19
N ILE A 470 24.21 -45.11 16.87
CA ILE A 470 24.99 -46.17 16.25
C ILE A 470 24.33 -47.51 16.55
N VAL A 471 24.09 -48.28 15.49
CA VAL A 471 23.51 -49.62 15.56
C VAL A 471 24.33 -50.61 14.73
N THR A 472 24.09 -51.89 14.94
CA THR A 472 24.75 -53.01 14.29
C THR A 472 23.68 -53.87 13.64
N ASN A 473 23.86 -54.17 12.37
CA ASN A 473 22.97 -55.07 11.62
C ASN A 473 23.81 -55.91 10.66
N GLY A 474 23.55 -57.21 10.57
CA GLY A 474 24.30 -58.11 9.69
C GLY A 474 25.82 -58.16 9.94
N GLY A 475 26.29 -57.79 11.14
CA GLY A 475 27.72 -57.80 11.52
C GLY A 475 28.50 -56.52 11.21
N SER A 476 27.85 -55.50 10.67
CA SER A 476 28.44 -54.17 10.39
C SER A 476 27.78 -53.09 11.25
N THR A 477 28.49 -51.98 11.44
CA THR A 477 28.04 -50.85 12.26
C THR A 477 27.56 -49.69 11.40
N TYR A 478 26.45 -49.07 11.79
CA TYR A 478 25.77 -48.03 11.03
C TYR A 478 25.39 -46.88 11.95
N GLU A 479 25.65 -45.65 11.51
CA GLU A 479 25.25 -44.44 12.22
C GLU A 479 24.08 -43.77 11.51
N CYS A 480 23.05 -43.39 12.27
CA CYS A 480 21.92 -42.66 11.74
C CYS A 480 22.33 -41.25 11.32
N LYS A 481 21.99 -40.84 10.09
CA LYS A 481 22.31 -39.51 9.57
C LYS A 481 21.57 -38.40 10.31
N SER A 482 21.94 -37.16 10.09
CA SER A 482 21.22 -35.99 10.60
C SER A 482 19.91 -35.72 9.82
N TRP A 483 19.11 -34.81 10.36
CA TRP A 483 17.87 -34.35 9.72
C TRP A 483 18.10 -33.83 8.29
N PRO A 484 17.19 -34.10 7.33
CA PRO A 484 15.90 -34.80 7.48
C PRO A 484 16.00 -36.33 7.41
N TYR A 485 17.20 -36.88 7.17
CA TYR A 485 17.40 -38.29 6.85
C TYR A 485 17.20 -39.22 8.05
N ASN A 486 17.33 -38.70 9.26
CA ASN A 486 17.12 -39.45 10.50
C ASN A 486 15.68 -39.96 10.70
N LEU A 487 14.70 -39.37 10.01
CA LEU A 487 13.29 -39.78 10.07
C LEU A 487 13.07 -41.25 9.63
N TRP A 488 14.01 -41.80 8.87
CA TRP A 488 13.91 -43.16 8.34
C TRP A 488 14.71 -44.20 9.13
N CYS A 489 15.55 -43.78 10.08
CA CYS A 489 16.35 -44.64 10.94
C CYS A 489 15.49 -45.31 12.02
N GLY A 490 14.69 -46.33 11.70
CA GLY A 490 13.86 -46.99 12.72
C GLY A 490 12.48 -47.44 12.30
N SER A 491 12.16 -47.25 11.03
CA SER A 491 10.91 -47.73 10.44
C SER A 491 10.98 -49.25 10.21
N ALA A 492 9.93 -49.98 10.58
CA ALA A 492 9.85 -51.43 10.32
C ALA A 492 8.53 -51.92 9.75
N PRO A 493 8.57 -52.95 8.88
CA PRO A 493 9.67 -53.29 7.97
C PRO A 493 9.69 -52.30 6.79
N SER A 494 10.82 -51.62 6.55
CA SER A 494 10.91 -50.54 5.56
C SER A 494 12.13 -50.66 4.64
N ALA A 495 12.11 -49.94 3.51
CA ALA A 495 13.22 -49.88 2.55
C ALA A 495 14.53 -49.27 3.12
N TYR A 496 14.54 -48.82 4.37
CA TYR A 496 15.65 -48.07 4.99
C TYR A 496 16.38 -48.84 6.11
N GLU A 497 16.10 -50.14 6.27
CA GLU A 497 16.79 -51.00 7.23
C GLU A 497 18.31 -51.02 6.96
N PRO A 498 19.18 -50.70 7.96
CA PRO A 498 20.61 -50.53 7.76
C PRO A 498 21.25 -51.81 7.20
N GLY A 499 21.93 -51.70 6.05
CA GLY A 499 22.63 -52.79 5.38
C GLY A 499 21.76 -53.76 4.57
N VAL A 500 20.43 -53.66 4.65
CA VAL A 500 19.49 -54.64 4.05
C VAL A 500 18.47 -53.98 3.12
N GLY A 501 17.88 -52.85 3.51
CA GLY A 501 16.82 -52.18 2.75
C GLY A 501 17.33 -51.54 1.45
N THR A 502 16.52 -51.49 0.39
CA THR A 502 16.97 -51.00 -0.93
C THR A 502 17.50 -49.56 -0.93
N ASN A 503 17.10 -48.75 0.06
CA ASN A 503 17.47 -47.34 0.21
C ASN A 503 18.18 -47.05 1.55
N TRP A 504 18.79 -48.07 2.20
CA TRP A 504 19.37 -47.91 3.54
C TRP A 504 20.43 -46.80 3.63
N GLN A 505 21.15 -46.55 2.55
CA GLN A 505 22.20 -45.53 2.46
C GLN A 505 21.66 -44.10 2.56
N ASP A 506 20.36 -43.88 2.37
CA ASP A 506 19.74 -42.57 2.54
C ASP A 506 19.62 -42.20 4.01
N ALA A 507 19.37 -43.17 4.89
CA ALA A 507 19.16 -42.98 6.32
C ALA A 507 20.43 -43.23 7.16
N TRP A 508 21.31 -44.14 6.70
CA TRP A 508 22.43 -44.64 7.50
C TRP A 508 23.80 -44.43 6.82
N ILE A 509 24.83 -44.26 7.64
CA ILE A 509 26.25 -44.23 7.24
C ILE A 509 26.89 -45.53 7.74
N LEU A 510 27.50 -46.32 6.85
CA LEU A 510 28.33 -47.46 7.26
C LEU A 510 29.62 -46.96 7.92
N ARG A 511 29.93 -47.48 9.11
CA ARG A 511 31.10 -47.13 9.92
C ARG A 511 32.18 -48.20 9.89
#